data_AF-A0A2H6N4T4-F1
#
_entry.id   AF-A0A2H6N4T4-F1
#
_cell.length_a   1.000
_cell.length_b   1.000
_cell.length_c   1.000
_cell.angle_alpha   90.00
_cell.angle_beta   90.00
_cell.angle_gamma   90.00
#
_symmetry.space_group_name_H-M   'P 1'
#
loop_
_entity.id
_entity.type
_entity.pdbx_description
1 polymer ?
#
loop_
_entity_poly.entity_id
_entity_poly.type
_entity_poly.pdbx_seq_one_letter_code
_entity_poly.pdbx_strand_id
1 'polypeptide(L)'
;SSPAAGEVLNNSDHHPILFLSNLVEGTYTFHLKVIDAKGENDVDRATVEVKADPRKNNLVEMILDVNVSHLTERQKGMFIRQIGVLLGVLDSDITVQKIQAYTEKSTKLVFYVRNQPPHQILKGRDVAWTLKSELRKQQSDFLIFRALEINTVTCQLNCSDHGLCDSFTKRCT
;
A
#
# COMPACT_ATOMS: atom_id res chain seq x y z
N SER A 1 18.71 -15.74 -8.88
CA SER A 1 18.74 -14.32 -9.30
C SER A 1 17.94 -13.51 -8.29
N SER A 2 18.45 -12.36 -7.85
CA SER A 2 17.70 -11.44 -6.97
C SER A 2 16.69 -10.61 -7.80
N PRO A 3 15.56 -10.17 -7.23
CA PRO A 3 14.71 -9.17 -7.88
C PRO A 3 15.49 -7.88 -8.20
N ALA A 4 15.18 -7.24 -9.32
CA ALA A 4 15.78 -5.97 -9.73
C ALA A 4 15.11 -4.74 -9.07
N ALA A 5 13.91 -4.91 -8.51
CA ALA A 5 13.20 -3.83 -7.82
C ALA A 5 13.76 -3.64 -6.41
N GLY A 6 13.94 -2.40 -5.98
CA GLY A 6 14.52 -2.03 -4.70
C GLY A 6 15.48 -0.86 -4.87
N GLU A 7 15.63 -0.06 -3.82
CA GLU A 7 16.48 1.12 -3.83
C GLU A 7 17.46 1.08 -2.67
N VAL A 8 18.73 1.42 -2.95
CA VAL A 8 19.74 1.69 -1.93
C VAL A 8 19.59 3.14 -1.49
N LEU A 9 19.41 3.34 -0.19
CA LEU A 9 19.26 4.67 0.38
C LEU A 9 20.63 5.23 0.77
N ASN A 10 20.78 6.55 0.65
CA ASN A 10 21.91 7.32 1.18
C ASN A 10 23.31 6.81 0.76
N ASN A 11 23.43 6.20 -0.43
CA ASN A 11 24.68 5.61 -0.91
C ASN A 11 25.31 4.63 0.11
N SER A 12 24.43 3.89 0.81
CA SER A 12 24.80 2.99 1.90
C SER A 12 25.48 1.71 1.45
N ASP A 13 25.47 1.42 0.15
CA ASP A 13 26.25 0.37 -0.51
C ASP A 13 27.77 0.59 -0.46
N HIS A 14 28.21 1.79 -0.07
CA HIS A 14 29.61 2.14 0.18
C HIS A 14 29.98 2.15 1.68
N HIS A 15 29.06 1.75 2.55
CA HIS A 15 29.20 1.84 4.00
C HIS A 15 29.01 0.45 4.66
N PRO A 16 29.43 0.27 5.92
CA PRO A 16 29.24 -0.99 6.65
C PRO A 16 27.78 -1.37 6.90
N ILE A 17 26.84 -0.42 6.77
CA ILE A 17 25.42 -0.60 7.01
C ILE A 17 24.67 -0.26 5.72
N LEU A 18 23.97 -1.25 5.16
CA LEU A 18 23.15 -1.10 3.95
C LEU A 18 21.69 -0.76 4.32
N PHE A 19 21.18 0.34 3.77
CA PHE A 19 19.79 0.76 3.90
C PHE A 19 19.03 0.52 2.60
N LEU A 20 17.90 -0.20 2.70
CA LEU A 20 17.09 -0.60 1.55
C LEU A 20 15.65 -0.08 1.69
N SER A 21 15.04 0.31 0.57
CA SER A 21 13.62 0.63 0.47
C SER A 21 13.00 0.03 -0.79
N ASN A 22 11.67 0.14 -0.90
CA ASN A 22 10.91 -0.25 -2.09
C ASN A 22 11.16 -1.69 -2.58
N LEU A 23 11.48 -2.60 -1.65
CA LEU A 23 11.65 -4.01 -1.94
C LEU A 23 10.30 -4.65 -2.29
N VAL A 24 10.34 -5.63 -3.19
CA VAL A 24 9.20 -6.47 -3.55
C VAL A 24 9.40 -7.88 -3.01
N GLU A 25 8.33 -8.67 -2.99
CA GLU A 25 8.39 -10.07 -2.60
C GLU A 25 9.49 -10.83 -3.37
N GLY A 26 10.36 -11.52 -2.64
CA GLY A 26 11.48 -12.26 -3.21
C GLY A 26 12.70 -12.32 -2.29
N THR A 27 13.75 -12.96 -2.79
CA THR A 27 15.02 -13.13 -2.07
C THR A 27 16.12 -12.28 -2.70
N TYR A 28 16.69 -11.39 -1.90
CA TYR A 28 17.81 -10.54 -2.30
C TYR A 28 19.10 -11.09 -1.72
N THR A 29 20.11 -11.28 -2.57
CA THR A 29 21.48 -11.62 -2.15
C THR A 29 22.40 -10.44 -2.37
N PHE A 30 23.10 -10.02 -1.32
CA PHE A 30 24.10 -8.96 -1.33
C PHE A 30 25.49 -9.54 -1.07
N HIS A 31 26.50 -8.92 -1.68
CA HIS A 31 27.90 -9.25 -1.46
C HIS A 31 28.57 -8.09 -0.75
N LEU A 32 29.08 -8.33 0.46
CA LEU A 32 29.87 -7.36 1.19
C LEU A 32 31.34 -7.58 0.82
N LYS A 33 31.93 -6.63 0.09
CA LYS A 33 33.34 -6.64 -0.25
C LYS A 33 34.10 -5.68 0.67
N VAL A 34 35.07 -6.19 1.41
CA VAL A 34 35.97 -5.38 2.24
C VAL A 34 37.33 -5.35 1.57
N ILE A 35 37.97 -4.17 1.54
CA ILE A 35 39.31 -3.98 0.98
C ILE A 35 40.19 -3.34 2.05
N ASP A 36 41.37 -3.92 2.29
CA ASP A 36 42.33 -3.38 3.25
C ASP A 36 43.23 -2.28 2.63
N ALA A 37 44.10 -1.68 3.45
CA ALA A 37 45.01 -0.63 2.98
C ALA A 37 46.08 -1.11 1.98
N LYS A 38 46.30 -2.43 1.87
CA LYS A 38 47.25 -3.05 0.94
C LYS A 38 46.58 -3.49 -0.37
N GLY A 39 45.26 -3.36 -0.48
CA GLY A 39 44.48 -3.75 -1.65
C GLY A 39 44.01 -5.20 -1.64
N GLU A 40 44.24 -5.95 -0.56
CA GLU A 40 43.66 -7.28 -0.37
C GLU A 40 42.17 -7.13 -0.12
N ASN A 41 41.37 -8.06 -0.64
CA ASN A 41 39.93 -8.02 -0.47
C ASN A 41 39.36 -9.39 -0.13
N ASP A 42 38.29 -9.35 0.67
CA ASP A 42 37.46 -10.51 0.99
C ASP A 42 35.99 -10.17 0.70
N VAL A 43 35.19 -11.20 0.43
CA VAL A 43 33.78 -11.07 0.06
C VAL A 43 32.92 -12.03 0.86
N ASP A 44 31.93 -11.51 1.58
CA ASP A 44 30.91 -12.29 2.27
C ASP A 44 29.51 -12.07 1.66
N ARG A 45 28.57 -12.97 1.95
CA ARG A 45 27.22 -12.98 1.38
C ARG A 45 26.15 -12.83 2.46
N ALA A 46 25.23 -11.90 2.24
CA ALA A 46 24.05 -11.72 3.08
C ALA A 46 22.76 -11.88 2.25
N THR A 47 21.74 -12.51 2.83
CA THR A 47 20.44 -12.71 2.18
C THR A 47 19.31 -12.03 2.94
N VAL A 48 18.44 -11.32 2.22
CA VAL A 48 17.21 -10.74 2.74
C VAL A 48 16.02 -11.39 2.04
N GLU A 49 15.13 -12.01 2.80
CA GLU A 49 13.88 -12.56 2.29
C GLU A 49 12.73 -11.60 2.58
N VAL A 50 12.09 -11.11 1.51
CA VAL A 50 10.91 -10.25 1.59
C VAL A 50 9.68 -11.12 1.35
N LYS A 51 8.87 -11.29 2.40
CA LYS A 51 7.65 -12.10 2.35
C LYS A 51 6.47 -11.27 1.84
N ALA A 52 5.50 -11.96 1.25
CA ALA A 52 4.22 -11.36 0.89
C ALA A 52 3.57 -10.66 2.10
N ASP A 53 2.91 -9.52 1.88
CA ASP A 53 2.14 -8.87 2.94
C ASP A 53 0.98 -9.78 3.36
N PRO A 54 0.92 -10.28 4.61
CA PRO A 54 -0.17 -11.14 5.06
C PRO A 54 -1.54 -10.46 4.99
N ARG A 55 -1.57 -9.12 4.88
CA ARG A 55 -2.79 -8.31 4.83
C ARG A 55 -3.18 -7.92 3.41
N LYS A 56 -2.52 -8.42 2.38
CA LYS A 56 -2.73 -8.02 0.98
C LYS A 56 -4.20 -8.13 0.52
N ASN A 57 -4.97 -9.06 1.10
CA ASN A 57 -6.41 -9.23 0.82
C ASN A 57 -7.33 -8.30 1.63
N ASN A 58 -6.79 -7.63 2.65
CA ASN A 58 -7.50 -6.69 3.50
C ASN A 58 -7.33 -5.23 3.07
N LEU A 59 -6.39 -4.97 2.17
CA LEU A 59 -6.08 -3.62 1.72
C LEU A 59 -7.12 -3.11 0.71
N VAL A 60 -7.55 -1.88 0.95
CA VAL A 60 -8.37 -1.08 0.05
C VAL A 60 -7.48 0.01 -0.54
N GLU A 61 -7.59 0.21 -1.85
CA GLU A 61 -7.04 1.38 -2.54
C GLU A 61 -8.17 2.34 -2.93
N MET A 62 -7.95 3.62 -2.69
CA MET A 62 -8.80 4.70 -3.17
C MET A 62 -7.98 5.64 -4.03
N ILE A 63 -8.54 6.01 -5.18
CA ILE A 63 -7.99 7.06 -6.05
C ILE A 63 -8.76 8.34 -5.76
N LEU A 64 -8.07 9.35 -5.25
CA LEU A 64 -8.63 10.62 -4.81
C LEU A 64 -8.34 11.70 -5.85
N ASP A 65 -9.32 12.56 -6.09
CA ASP A 65 -9.22 13.72 -7.00
C ASP A 65 -8.47 14.89 -6.34
N VAL A 66 -7.22 14.64 -5.99
CA VAL A 66 -6.30 15.62 -5.40
C VAL A 66 -4.85 15.23 -5.75
N ASN A 67 -4.02 16.21 -6.11
CA ASN A 67 -2.59 15.97 -6.26
C ASN A 67 -1.97 15.66 -4.89
N VAL A 68 -1.03 14.71 -4.85
CA VAL A 68 -0.39 14.26 -3.60
C VAL A 68 0.31 15.39 -2.83
N SER A 69 0.85 16.40 -3.52
CA SER A 69 1.51 17.55 -2.89
C SER A 69 0.53 18.50 -2.19
N HIS A 70 -0.75 18.45 -2.56
CA HIS A 70 -1.81 19.26 -1.96
C HIS A 70 -2.55 18.54 -0.83
N LEU A 71 -2.23 17.25 -0.59
CA LEU A 71 -2.81 16.45 0.48
C LEU A 71 -1.99 16.65 1.77
N THR A 72 -2.44 17.56 2.62
CA THR A 72 -1.81 17.83 3.93
C THR A 72 -2.16 16.75 4.96
N GLU A 73 -1.33 16.59 6.00
CA GLU A 73 -1.62 15.68 7.12
C GLU A 73 -2.95 16.02 7.83
N ARG A 74 -3.32 17.31 7.89
CA ARG A 74 -4.63 17.71 8.41
C ARG A 74 -5.77 17.20 7.53
N GLN A 75 -5.66 17.35 6.21
CA GLN A 75 -6.68 16.85 5.28
C GLN A 75 -6.76 15.33 5.26
N LYS A 76 -5.61 14.64 5.35
CA LYS A 76 -5.57 13.20 5.58
C LYS A 76 -6.37 12.82 6.82
N GLY A 77 -6.15 13.49 7.95
CA GLY A 77 -6.92 13.24 9.18
C GLY A 77 -8.43 13.46 9.00
N MET A 78 -8.83 14.55 8.35
CA MET A 78 -10.24 14.82 8.05
C MET A 78 -10.85 13.76 7.13
N PHE A 79 -10.12 13.33 6.11
CA PHE A 79 -10.54 12.29 5.18
C PHE A 79 -10.71 10.93 5.87
N ILE A 80 -9.75 10.53 6.73
CA ILE A 80 -9.83 9.30 7.50
C ILE A 80 -11.03 9.31 8.44
N ARG A 81 -11.31 10.43 9.10
CA ARG A 81 -12.50 10.60 9.93
C ARG A 81 -13.80 10.45 9.13
N GLN A 82 -13.88 11.03 7.93
CA GLN A 82 -15.05 10.89 7.06
C GLN A 82 -15.27 9.42 6.64
N ILE A 83 -14.21 8.70 6.29
CA ILE A 83 -14.28 7.25 6.02
C ILE A 83 -14.69 6.48 7.27
N GLY A 84 -14.15 6.83 8.45
CA GLY A 84 -14.51 6.22 9.73
C GLY A 84 -16.00 6.32 10.03
N VAL A 85 -16.59 7.50 9.79
CA VAL A 85 -18.04 7.73 9.91
C VAL A 85 -18.84 6.80 8.98
N LEU A 86 -18.43 6.67 7.71
CA LEU A 86 -19.12 5.80 6.74
C LEU A 86 -19.03 4.32 7.12
N LEU A 87 -17.92 3.91 7.73
CA LEU A 87 -17.68 2.52 8.12
C LEU A 87 -18.20 2.19 9.52
N GLY A 88 -18.56 3.19 10.32
CA GLY A 88 -18.93 3.02 11.72
C GLY A 88 -17.75 2.57 12.61
N VAL A 89 -16.53 3.03 12.31
CA VAL A 89 -15.30 2.68 13.04
C VAL A 89 -14.57 3.94 13.54
N LEU A 90 -13.65 3.78 14.49
CA LEU A 90 -12.85 4.90 14.99
C LEU A 90 -11.71 5.25 14.02
N ASP A 91 -11.22 6.49 14.08
CA ASP A 91 -10.05 6.94 13.32
C ASP A 91 -8.81 6.05 13.60
N SER A 92 -8.64 5.58 14.85
CA SER A 92 -7.56 4.67 15.28
C SER A 92 -7.63 3.27 14.66
N ASP A 93 -8.81 2.90 14.17
CA ASP A 93 -9.05 1.59 13.57
C ASP A 93 -8.67 1.57 12.09
N ILE A 94 -8.48 2.73 11.46
CA ILE A 94 -8.05 2.87 10.07
C ILE A 94 -6.55 3.12 10.03
N THR A 95 -5.82 2.25 9.35
CA THR A 95 -4.37 2.41 9.18
C THR A 95 -4.03 2.60 7.71
N VAL A 96 -3.51 3.78 7.40
CA VAL A 96 -2.97 4.13 6.09
C VAL A 96 -1.59 3.48 5.91
N GLN A 97 -1.46 2.63 4.90
CA GLN A 97 -0.21 1.96 4.54
C GLN A 97 0.60 2.78 3.54
N LYS A 98 -0.08 3.43 2.60
CA LYS A 98 0.60 4.15 1.52
C LYS A 98 -0.21 5.34 1.05
N ILE A 99 0.50 6.44 0.80
CA ILE A 99 0.03 7.60 0.05
C ILE A 99 1.05 7.83 -1.05
N GLN A 100 0.61 7.90 -2.30
CA GLN A 100 1.48 8.17 -3.44
C GLN A 100 0.73 8.86 -4.58
N ALA A 101 1.46 9.53 -5.46
CA ALA A 101 0.89 9.97 -6.73
C ALA A 101 0.33 8.78 -7.53
N TYR A 102 -0.81 9.00 -8.19
CA TYR A 102 -1.39 8.09 -9.17
C TYR A 102 -1.34 8.68 -10.58
N THR A 103 -1.75 9.94 -10.70
CA THR A 103 -1.53 10.79 -11.88
C THR A 103 -1.07 12.17 -11.41
N GLU A 104 -0.80 13.08 -12.34
CA GLU A 104 -0.48 14.49 -12.03
C GLU A 104 -1.56 15.22 -11.21
N LYS A 105 -2.78 14.70 -11.15
CA LYS A 105 -3.91 15.34 -10.46
C LYS A 105 -4.56 14.45 -9.41
N SER A 106 -4.10 13.21 -9.25
CA SER A 106 -4.77 12.23 -8.38
C SER A 106 -3.79 11.50 -7.48
N THR A 107 -4.30 11.10 -6.32
CA THR A 107 -3.55 10.43 -5.26
C THR A 107 -4.11 9.04 -5.03
N LYS A 108 -3.22 8.04 -4.94
CA LYS A 108 -3.57 6.71 -4.45
C LYS A 108 -3.34 6.65 -2.94
N LEU A 109 -4.39 6.32 -2.21
CA LEU A 109 -4.38 6.02 -0.79
C LEU A 109 -4.63 4.51 -0.60
N VAL A 110 -3.75 3.82 0.11
CA VAL A 110 -3.91 2.41 0.48
C VAL A 110 -4.05 2.29 1.99
N PHE A 111 -5.10 1.62 2.46
CA PHE A 111 -5.37 1.44 3.89
C PHE A 111 -6.02 0.08 4.19
N TYR A 112 -6.00 -0.30 5.46
CA TYR A 112 -6.83 -1.38 5.99
C TYR A 112 -7.56 -0.90 7.24
N VAL A 113 -8.57 -1.65 7.64
CA VAL A 113 -9.43 -1.32 8.76
C VAL A 113 -9.42 -2.47 9.75
N ARG A 114 -9.29 -2.15 11.03
CA ARG A 114 -9.45 -3.08 12.15
C ARG A 114 -10.84 -2.88 12.75
N ASN A 115 -11.37 -3.89 13.41
CA ASN A 115 -12.55 -3.72 14.25
C ASN A 115 -12.12 -3.46 15.70
N GLN A 116 -13.02 -2.86 16.49
CA GLN A 116 -12.96 -2.88 17.95
C GLN A 116 -12.87 -4.35 18.46
N PRO A 117 -12.48 -4.59 19.73
CA PRO A 117 -12.04 -5.91 20.22
C PRO A 117 -12.88 -7.08 19.67
N PRO A 118 -12.25 -8.03 18.95
CA PRO A 118 -10.88 -8.50 19.15
C PRO A 118 -9.80 -7.95 18.20
N HIS A 119 -9.89 -6.72 17.66
CA HIS A 119 -8.87 -6.14 16.76
C HIS A 119 -8.65 -6.94 15.46
N GLN A 120 -9.70 -7.62 14.99
CA GLN A 120 -9.64 -8.35 13.73
C GLN A 120 -9.58 -7.38 12.54
N ILE A 121 -8.70 -7.68 11.58
CA ILE A 121 -8.63 -6.93 10.32
C ILE A 121 -9.85 -7.28 9.47
N LEU A 122 -10.60 -6.26 9.05
CA LEU A 122 -11.76 -6.41 8.17
C LEU A 122 -11.32 -6.89 6.77
N LYS A 123 -12.18 -7.64 6.09
CA LYS A 123 -11.91 -8.04 4.71
C LYS A 123 -11.97 -6.81 3.81
N GLY A 124 -10.98 -6.66 2.93
CA GLY A 124 -10.89 -5.47 2.06
C GLY A 124 -12.10 -5.34 1.14
N ARG A 125 -12.64 -6.47 0.67
CA ARG A 125 -13.87 -6.52 -0.13
C ARG A 125 -15.06 -5.91 0.61
N ASP A 126 -15.24 -6.25 1.88
CA ASP A 126 -16.38 -5.77 2.68
C ASP A 126 -16.23 -4.27 2.95
N VAL A 127 -15.03 -3.81 3.30
CA VAL A 127 -14.72 -2.37 3.47
C VAL A 127 -14.99 -1.59 2.18
N ALA A 128 -14.48 -2.05 1.04
CA ALA A 128 -14.66 -1.37 -0.24
C ALA A 128 -16.14 -1.36 -0.67
N TRP A 129 -16.88 -2.44 -0.42
CA TRP A 129 -18.31 -2.52 -0.71
C TRP A 129 -19.12 -1.56 0.17
N THR A 130 -18.87 -1.54 1.48
CA THR A 130 -19.54 -0.63 2.42
C THR A 130 -19.29 0.83 2.03
N LEU A 131 -18.04 1.21 1.74
CA LEU A 131 -17.74 2.58 1.31
C LEU A 131 -18.48 2.98 0.02
N LYS A 132 -18.49 2.11 -1.00
CA LYS A 132 -19.25 2.35 -2.23
C LYS A 132 -20.75 2.50 -1.95
N SER A 133 -21.29 1.66 -1.07
CA SER A 133 -22.71 1.66 -0.71
C SER A 133 -23.09 2.95 0.03
N GLU A 134 -22.33 3.33 1.06
CA GLU A 134 -22.61 4.50 1.87
C GLU A 134 -22.39 5.81 1.10
N LEU A 135 -21.34 5.92 0.30
CA LEU A 135 -21.10 7.11 -0.53
C LEU A 135 -22.19 7.35 -1.57
N ARG A 136 -22.90 6.32 -2.03
CA ARG A 136 -24.07 6.49 -2.91
C ARG A 136 -25.28 7.08 -2.18
N LYS A 137 -25.35 6.95 -0.85
CA LYS A 137 -26.44 7.46 -0.02
C LYS A 137 -26.15 8.87 0.50
N GLN A 138 -24.87 9.25 0.58
CA GLN A 138 -24.44 10.57 1.04
C GLN A 138 -24.47 11.63 -0.06
N GLN A 139 -24.38 12.90 0.35
CA GLN A 139 -24.19 14.02 -0.58
C GLN A 139 -22.82 13.93 -1.27
N SER A 140 -22.71 14.48 -2.48
CA SER A 140 -21.49 14.38 -3.30
C SER A 140 -20.27 15.07 -2.71
N ASP A 141 -20.46 15.94 -1.71
CA ASP A 141 -19.45 16.72 -0.99
C ASP A 141 -19.15 16.16 0.42
N PHE A 142 -19.69 14.98 0.77
CA PHE A 142 -19.43 14.37 2.08
C PHE A 142 -17.94 14.15 2.36
N LEU A 143 -17.18 13.73 1.33
CA LEU A 143 -15.73 13.58 1.42
C LEU A 143 -15.03 14.90 1.04
N ILE A 144 -13.99 15.26 1.79
CA ILE A 144 -13.15 16.42 1.46
C ILE A 144 -12.43 16.28 0.11
N PHE A 145 -12.23 15.04 -0.35
CA PHE A 145 -11.74 14.72 -1.67
C PHE A 145 -12.70 13.77 -2.35
N ARG A 146 -13.06 14.05 -3.60
CA ARG A 146 -13.86 13.14 -4.42
C ARG A 146 -13.10 11.83 -4.61
N ALA A 147 -13.74 10.71 -4.28
CA ALA A 147 -13.23 9.37 -4.57
C ALA A 147 -13.56 9.00 -6.02
N LEU A 148 -12.55 8.94 -6.88
CA LEU A 148 -12.67 8.52 -8.27
C LEU A 148 -12.86 7.01 -8.37
N GLU A 149 -12.10 6.26 -7.57
CA GLU A 149 -12.17 4.80 -7.50
C GLU A 149 -12.01 4.32 -6.06
N ILE A 150 -12.64 3.18 -5.76
CA ILE A 150 -12.53 2.47 -4.49
C ILE A 150 -12.43 0.99 -4.84
N ASN A 151 -11.30 0.33 -4.63
CA ASN A 151 -11.10 -1.07 -5.00
C ASN A 151 -10.29 -1.80 -3.94
N THR A 152 -10.28 -3.12 -3.98
CA THR A 152 -9.30 -3.91 -3.23
C THR A 152 -7.96 -3.88 -3.98
N VAL A 153 -6.85 -3.81 -3.24
CA VAL A 153 -5.50 -3.83 -3.86
C VAL A 153 -5.32 -5.10 -4.69
N THR A 154 -5.64 -6.25 -4.11
CA THR A 154 -5.76 -7.51 -4.86
C THR A 154 -7.15 -7.59 -5.48
N CYS A 155 -7.25 -7.95 -6.76
CA CYS A 155 -8.54 -8.17 -7.42
C CYS A 155 -9.22 -9.40 -6.79
N GLN A 156 -10.41 -9.21 -6.23
CA GLN A 156 -11.17 -10.22 -5.48
C GLN A 156 -12.60 -10.41 -6.01
N LEU A 157 -12.84 -10.06 -7.28
CA LEU A 157 -14.12 -10.33 -7.94
C LEU A 157 -14.32 -11.83 -8.05
N ASN A 158 -15.56 -12.26 -7.82
CA ASN A 158 -15.97 -13.62 -8.16
C ASN A 158 -16.25 -13.66 -9.66
N CYS A 159 -15.37 -14.31 -10.41
CA CYS A 159 -15.47 -14.43 -11.87
C CYS A 159 -16.23 -15.68 -12.33
N SER A 160 -16.85 -16.43 -11.41
CA SER A 160 -17.76 -17.56 -11.71
C SER A 160 -17.20 -18.54 -12.75
N ASP A 161 -15.92 -18.90 -12.63
CA ASP A 161 -15.17 -19.79 -13.54
C ASP A 161 -15.00 -19.30 -15.00
N HIS A 162 -15.37 -18.05 -15.30
CA HIS A 162 -15.21 -17.43 -16.62
C HIS A 162 -13.90 -16.65 -16.79
N GLY A 163 -12.93 -16.84 -15.90
CA GLY A 163 -11.66 -16.12 -16.01
C GLY A 163 -10.99 -15.82 -14.67
N LEU A 164 -9.90 -15.06 -14.76
CA LEU A 164 -9.17 -14.56 -13.60
C LEU A 164 -9.51 -13.10 -13.35
N CYS A 165 -9.45 -12.71 -12.08
CA CYS A 165 -9.61 -11.31 -11.69
C CYS A 165 -8.31 -10.57 -11.97
N ASP A 166 -8.30 -9.74 -13.00
CA ASP A 166 -7.12 -9.00 -13.41
C ASP A 166 -6.79 -7.87 -12.42
N SER A 167 -5.58 -7.92 -11.85
CA SER A 167 -5.15 -7.00 -10.78
C SER A 167 -4.95 -5.55 -11.22
N PHE A 168 -4.84 -5.30 -12.52
CA PHE A 168 -4.59 -3.98 -13.11
C PHE A 168 -5.90 -3.29 -13.48
N THR A 169 -6.71 -3.94 -14.32
CA THR A 169 -8.00 -3.48 -14.81
C THR A 169 -9.13 -3.63 -13.79
N LYS A 170 -8.93 -4.46 -12.76
CA LYS A 170 -9.95 -4.81 -11.75
C LYS A 170 -11.21 -5.40 -12.38
N ARG A 171 -11.05 -6.23 -13.41
CA ARG A 171 -12.13 -6.90 -14.15
C ARG A 171 -11.88 -8.40 -14.23
N CYS A 172 -12.93 -9.16 -14.47
CA CYS A 172 -12.80 -10.56 -14.86
C CYS A 172 -12.43 -10.64 -16.34
N THR A 173 -11.41 -11.42 -16.66
CA THR A 173 -10.89 -11.66 -18.02
C THR A 173 -10.74 -13.14 -18.29
#